data_AF-A0ABD6BSF9-F1
#
_entry.id   AF-A0ABD6BSF9-F1
#
_cell.length_a   1.000
_cell.length_b   1.000
_cell.length_c   1.000
_cell.angle_alpha   90.00
_cell.angle_beta   90.00
_cell.angle_gamma   90.00
#
_symmetry.space_group_name_H-M   'P 1'
#
loop_
_entity.id
_entity.type
_entity.pdbx_description
1 polymer ?
#
loop_
_entity_poly.entity_id
_entity_poly.type
_entity_poly.pdbx_seq_one_letter_code
_entity_poly.pdbx_strand_id
1 'polypeptide(L)' 'GGDALLFYASVDAREDGLFTTTSRSFAVVGVAADIPTAEAIAADALDAAGDGLRVREDVGTEELVQSRVAHMASLRD' A
#
# COMPACT_ATOMS: atom_id res chain seq x y z
N GLY A 1 6.64 16.84 5.25
CA GLY A 1 6.13 15.67 5.98
C GLY A 1 4.77 15.41 5.43
N GLY A 2 4.57 14.26 4.80
CA GLY A 2 3.25 13.85 4.34
C GLY A 2 2.59 12.92 5.35
N ASP A 3 1.31 12.62 5.11
CA ASP A 3 0.47 11.84 6.02
C ASP A 3 0.25 10.43 5.49
N ALA A 4 0.21 9.43 6.39
CA ALA A 4 -0.15 8.05 6.06
C ALA A 4 -1.55 7.73 6.60
N LEU A 5 -2.40 7.13 5.77
CA LEU A 5 -3.73 6.65 6.14
C LEU A 5 -3.73 5.13 6.26
N LEU A 6 -4.34 4.60 7.32
CA LEU A 6 -4.47 3.16 7.55
C LEU A 6 -5.92 2.72 7.38
N PHE A 7 -6.16 1.74 6.52
CA PHE A 7 -7.45 1.16 6.22
C PHE A 7 -7.49 -0.30 6.63
N TYR A 8 -8.38 -0.65 7.54
CA TYR A 8 -8.62 -2.03 7.94
C TYR A 8 -9.68 -2.67 7.05
N ALA A 9 -9.39 -3.88 6.57
CA ALA A 9 -10.31 -4.71 5.79
C ALA A 9 -10.80 -5.90 6.64
N SER A 10 -10.24 -7.10 6.43
CA SER A 10 -10.67 -8.30 7.16
C SER A 10 -9.76 -8.58 8.35
N VAL A 11 -9.73 -7.66 9.32
CA VAL A 11 -8.95 -7.82 10.56
C VAL A 11 -9.81 -8.33 11.70
N ASP A 12 -9.29 -9.31 12.44
CA ASP A 12 -9.86 -9.76 13.71
C ASP A 12 -9.03 -9.14 14.84
N ALA A 13 -9.58 -8.13 15.51
CA ALA A 13 -8.93 -7.49 16.64
C ALA A 13 -9.23 -8.27 17.92
N ARG A 14 -8.19 -8.84 18.54
CA ARG A 14 -8.29 -9.59 19.80
C ARG A 14 -7.51 -8.87 20.90
N GLU A 15 -7.71 -9.30 22.16
CA GLU A 15 -7.08 -8.67 23.34
C GLU A 15 -5.55 -8.63 23.28
N ASP A 16 -4.93 -9.51 22.49
CA ASP A 16 -3.48 -9.67 22.34
C ASP A 16 -2.92 -9.17 21.00
N GLY A 17 -3.75 -8.62 20.11
CA GLY A 17 -3.26 -8.03 18.86
C GLY A 17 -4.22 -8.08 17.68
N LEU A 18 -3.73 -7.63 16.53
CA LEU A 18 -4.47 -7.61 15.27
C LEU A 18 -4.14 -8.87 14.46
N PHE A 19 -5.11 -9.77 14.29
CA PHE A 19 -4.93 -11.01 13.56
C PHE A 19 -5.39 -10.85 12.11
N THR A 20 -4.46 -11.03 11.18
CA THR A 20 -4.76 -11.08 9.76
C THR A 20 -5.24 -12.47 9.37
N THR A 21 -6.41 -12.55 8.75
CA THR A 21 -6.83 -13.78 8.06
C THR A 21 -6.04 -13.93 6.75
N THR A 22 -6.20 -15.03 6.00
CA THR A 22 -5.52 -15.27 4.70
C THR A 22 -5.87 -14.27 3.59
N SER A 23 -6.69 -13.25 3.87
CA SER A 23 -7.15 -12.23 2.93
C SER A 23 -6.54 -10.84 3.25
N ARG A 24 -6.60 -9.91 2.28
CA ARG A 24 -6.12 -8.52 2.43
C ARG A 24 -6.66 -7.93 3.74
N SER A 25 -5.77 -7.72 4.69
CA SER A 25 -6.14 -7.41 6.07
C SER A 25 -6.10 -5.92 6.35
N PHE A 26 -5.12 -5.19 5.82
CA PHE A 26 -5.13 -3.73 5.84
C PHE A 26 -4.40 -3.14 4.64
N ALA A 27 -4.56 -1.84 4.44
CA ALA A 27 -3.85 -1.06 3.44
C ALA A 27 -3.35 0.25 4.07
N VAL A 28 -2.13 0.65 3.70
CA VAL A 28 -1.55 1.95 4.05
C VAL A 28 -1.52 2.80 2.79
N VAL A 29 -1.91 4.07 2.90
CA VAL A 29 -1.90 5.04 1.80
C VAL A 29 -1.09 6.26 2.24
N GLY A 30 0.08 6.45 1.64
CA GLY A 30 0.83 7.68 1.78
C GLY A 30 0.25 8.78 0.89
N VAL A 31 0.14 10.00 1.42
CA VAL A 31 -0.40 11.16 0.71
C VAL A 31 0.71 12.20 0.54
N ALA A 32 1.06 12.48 -0.72
CA ALA A 32 2.07 13.45 -1.10
C ALA A 32 1.77 14.08 -2.47
N ALA A 33 2.59 15.04 -2.88
CA ALA A 33 2.47 15.74 -4.17
C ALA A 33 2.94 14.89 -5.37
N ASP A 34 3.72 13.84 -5.12
CA ASP A 34 4.27 12.94 -6.13
C ASP A 34 4.26 11.49 -5.64
N ILE A 35 4.27 10.54 -6.59
CA ILE A 35 4.18 9.11 -6.32
C ILE A 35 5.38 8.61 -5.50
N PRO A 36 6.64 8.93 -5.82
CA PRO A 36 7.79 8.47 -5.04
C PRO A 36 7.71 8.86 -3.55
N THR A 37 7.29 10.09 -3.26
CA THR A 37 7.15 10.56 -1.88
C THR A 37 5.98 9.87 -1.17
N ALA A 38 4.85 9.67 -1.87
CA ALA A 38 3.70 8.95 -1.33
C ALA A 38 4.03 7.48 -1.03
N GLU A 39 4.78 6.84 -1.92
CA GLU A 39 5.28 5.46 -1.77
C GLU A 39 6.20 5.33 -0.56
N ALA A 40 7.17 6.24 -0.41
CA ALA A 40 8.08 6.25 0.74
C ALA A 40 7.32 6.38 2.07
N ILE A 41 6.33 7.28 2.16
CA ILE A 41 5.49 7.44 3.36
C ILE A 41 4.72 6.16 3.68
N ALA A 42 4.18 5.49 2.66
CA ALA A 42 3.45 4.24 2.85
C ALA A 42 4.37 3.11 3.31
N ALA A 43 5.57 3.01 2.73
CA ALA A 43 6.59 2.02 3.09
C ALA A 43 7.08 2.22 4.53
N ASP A 44 7.42 3.45 4.93
CA ASP A 44 7.85 3.77 6.30
C ASP A 44 6.80 3.35 7.35
N ALA A 45 5.53 3.59 7.05
CA ALA A 45 4.42 3.20 7.92
C ALA A 45 4.17 1.68 7.94
N LEU A 46 4.50 0.96 6.87
CA LEU A 46 4.42 -0.50 6.79
C LEU A 46 5.59 -1.16 7.54
N ASP A 47 6.80 -0.63 7.44
CA ASP A 47 7.98 -1.11 8.17
C ASP A 47 7.78 -1.02 9.69
N ALA A 48 7.08 0.01 10.15
CA ALA A 48 6.70 0.15 11.56
C ALA A 48 5.72 -0.94 12.06
N ALA A 49 5.04 -1.66 11.17
CA ALA A 49 4.07 -2.70 11.52
C ALA A 49 4.70 -4.07 11.85
N GLY A 50 6.02 -4.25 11.62
CA GLY A 50 6.80 -5.41 12.04
C GLY A 50 6.68 -6.69 11.19
N ASP A 51 7.51 -7.69 11.51
CA ASP A 51 7.78 -8.90 10.69
C ASP A 51 6.65 -9.94 10.60
N GLY A 52 5.45 -9.64 11.13
CA GLY A 52 4.32 -10.57 11.14
C GLY A 52 3.47 -10.55 9.88
N LEU A 53 3.72 -9.61 8.96
CA LEU A 53 2.81 -9.31 7.86
C LEU A 53 3.43 -9.55 6.48
N ARG A 54 2.66 -10.17 5.60
CA ARG A 54 2.99 -10.21 4.18
C ARG A 54 2.49 -8.94 3.49
N VAL A 55 3.42 -8.10 3.05
CA VAL A 55 3.15 -6.85 2.32
C VAL A 55 3.44 -7.03 0.83
N ARG A 56 2.71 -6.30 -0.03
CA ARG A 56 2.98 -6.21 -1.47
C ARG A 56 3.65 -4.86 -1.73
N GLU A 57 4.87 -4.88 -2.25
CA GLU A 57 5.69 -3.69 -2.52
C GLU A 57 5.40 -3.06 -3.89
N ASP A 58 4.69 -3.76 -4.77
CA ASP A 58 4.42 -3.30 -6.14
C ASP A 58 3.12 -2.50 -6.29
N VAL A 59 2.46 -2.16 -5.18
CA VAL A 59 1.15 -1.48 -5.21
C VAL A 59 1.34 0.02 -5.30
N GLY A 60 0.82 0.61 -6.37
CA GLY A 60 0.78 2.08 -6.53
C GLY A 60 2.12 2.71 -6.90
N THR A 61 3.14 1.92 -7.19
CA THR A 61 4.47 2.40 -7.62
C THR A 61 4.38 3.21 -8.92
N GLU A 62 5.30 4.14 -9.09
CA GLU A 62 5.36 4.95 -10.32
C GLU A 62 5.50 4.04 -11.56
N GLU A 63 6.35 3.01 -11.48
CA GLU A 63 6.53 2.03 -12.55
C GLU A 63 5.22 1.32 -12.91
N LEU A 64 4.45 0.85 -11.92
CA LEU A 64 3.17 0.19 -12.17
C LEU A 64 2.18 1.16 -12.82
N VAL A 65 2.09 2.40 -12.32
CA VAL A 65 1.20 3.41 -12.88
C VAL A 65 1.56 3.72 -14.33
N GLN A 66 2.85 3.95 -14.63
CA GLN A 66 3.31 4.24 -15.99
C GLN A 66 3.09 3.05 -16.93
N SER A 67 3.33 1.82 -16.46
CA SER A 67 3.06 0.60 -17.23
C SER A 67 1.57 0.50 -17.63
N ARG A 68 0.65 0.82 -16.70
CA ARG A 68 -0.80 0.85 -16.99
C ARG A 68 -1.18 1.93 -17.99
N VAL A 69 -0.60 3.12 -17.86
CA VAL A 69 -0.83 4.24 -18.80
C VAL A 69 -0.35 3.85 -20.21
N ALA A 70 0.87 3.31 -20.32
CA ALA A 70 1.44 2.86 -21.59
C ALA A 70 0.60 1.75 -22.23
N HIS A 71 0.15 0.77 -21.45
CA HIS A 71 -0.73 -0.27 -21.94
C HIS A 71 -2.04 0.30 -22.49
N MET A 72 -2.70 1.21 -21.76
CA MET A 72 -3.94 1.84 -22.24
C MET A 72 -3.74 2.71 -23.48
N ALA A 73 -2.57 3.35 -23.62
CA ALA A 73 -2.21 4.07 -24.84
C ALA A 73 -2.08 3.13 -26.04
N SER A 74 -1.41 1.97 -25.86
CA SER A 74 -1.23 0.97 -26.93
C SER A 74 -2.54 0.35 -27.43
N LEU A 75 -3.61 0.37 -26.63
CA LEU A 75 -4.94 -0.11 -27.04
C LEU A 75 -5.71 0.88 -27.92
N ARG A 76 -5.23 2.12 -28.06
CA ARG A 76 -5.86 3.18 -28.85
C ARG A 76 -5.25 3.32 -30.25
N ASP A 77 -4.16 2.60 -30.52
CA ASP A 77 -3.51 2.48 -31.83
C ASP A 77 -4.08 1.28 -32.62
#